data_AF-A0A642C8V3-F1
#
_entry.id   AF-A0A642C8V3-F1
#
_cell.length_a   1.000
_cell.length_b   1.000
_cell.length_c   1.000
_cell.angle_alpha   90.00
_cell.angle_beta   90.00
_cell.angle_gamma   90.00
#
_symmetry.space_group_name_H-M   'P 1'
#
loop_
_entity.id
_entity.type
_entity.pdbx_description
1 polymer ?
#
loop_
_entity_poly.entity_id
_entity_poly.type
_entity_poly.pdbx_seq_one_letter_code
_entity_poly.pdbx_strand_id
1 'polypeptide(L)'
;MMLFTSFSHDETDEQLMERFAFRNSEKAFEELYCRYAPRFKGFFMRMLSADGALADDFLQELFLRVYEARGSYQHGKQFSTWAFAMAYNLCKNEYRHRDIVDEYRLQQSYTNEEDSYSSLEFEVAHDRQV
;
A
#
# COMPACT_ATOMS: atom_id res chain seq x y z
N MET A 1 -23.77 -4.07 19.58
CA MET A 1 -23.75 -2.60 19.69
C MET A 1 -23.73 -2.02 18.29
N MET A 2 -24.82 -1.37 17.87
CA MET A 2 -24.89 -0.68 16.57
C MET A 2 -24.53 0.79 16.80
N LEU A 3 -23.30 1.18 16.45
CA LEU A 3 -22.83 2.58 16.46
C LEU A 3 -22.93 3.25 15.09
N PHE A 4 -23.69 2.68 14.17
CA PHE A 4 -23.86 3.23 12.82
C PHE A 4 -25.30 3.67 12.66
N THR A 5 -25.58 4.89 13.12
CA THR A 5 -26.73 5.66 12.66
C THR A 5 -26.77 5.58 11.15
N SER A 6 -27.85 5.02 10.60
CA SER A 6 -28.12 4.98 9.17
C SER A 6 -27.90 6.35 8.56
N PHE A 7 -26.78 6.53 7.86
CA PHE A 7 -26.57 7.69 7.01
C PHE A 7 -27.42 7.49 5.77
N SER A 8 -28.34 8.43 5.55
CA SER A 8 -29.23 8.46 4.40
C SER A 8 -28.43 8.23 3.12
N HIS A 9 -28.90 7.31 2.29
CA HIS A 9 -28.27 6.87 1.04
C HIS A 9 -28.32 7.94 -0.09
N ASP A 10 -28.52 9.21 0.25
CA ASP A 10 -28.90 10.29 -0.68
C ASP A 10 -27.74 11.19 -1.12
N GLU A 11 -26.63 11.23 -0.37
CA GLU A 11 -25.46 12.05 -0.76
C GLU A 11 -24.51 11.27 -1.69
N THR A 12 -24.10 11.92 -2.78
CA THR A 12 -23.09 11.37 -3.70
C THR A 12 -21.70 11.41 -3.07
N ASP A 13 -20.78 10.59 -3.59
CA ASP A 13 -19.42 10.52 -3.06
C ASP A 13 -18.67 11.84 -3.25
N GLU A 14 -18.94 12.57 -4.34
CA GLU A 14 -18.38 13.89 -4.59
C GLU A 14 -18.87 14.92 -3.55
N GLN A 15 -20.15 14.89 -3.19
CA GLN A 15 -20.72 15.77 -2.15
C GLN A 15 -20.10 15.47 -0.78
N LEU A 16 -19.92 14.19 -0.45
CA LEU A 16 -19.25 13.77 0.78
C LEU A 16 -17.79 14.25 0.78
N MET A 17 -17.07 14.10 -0.32
CA MET A 17 -15.68 14.53 -0.44
C MET A 17 -15.53 16.05 -0.33
N GLU A 18 -16.46 16.82 -0.91
CA GLU A 18 -16.49 18.28 -0.77
C GLU A 18 -16.74 18.72 0.66
N ARG A 19 -17.70 18.10 1.35
CA ARG A 19 -17.96 18.37 2.77
C ARG A 19 -16.76 18.02 3.63
N PHE A 20 -16.09 16.92 3.32
CA PHE A 20 -14.87 16.54 4.01
C PHE A 20 -13.74 17.56 3.77
N ALA A 21 -13.43 17.87 2.52
CA ALA A 21 -12.31 18.74 2.14
C ALA A 21 -12.51 20.20 2.57
N PHE A 22 -13.70 20.77 2.36
CA PHE A 22 -13.93 22.22 2.52
C PHE A 22 -14.66 22.59 3.81
N ARG A 23 -15.40 21.65 4.42
CA ARG A 23 -16.13 21.89 5.67
C ARG A 23 -15.58 21.11 6.86
N ASN A 24 -14.45 20.40 6.69
CA ASN A 24 -13.82 19.54 7.71
C ASN A 24 -14.83 18.58 8.38
N SER A 25 -15.76 18.04 7.59
CA SER A 25 -16.81 17.14 8.10
C SER A 25 -16.26 15.72 8.23
N GLU A 26 -15.75 15.36 9.42
CA GLU A 26 -15.25 14.00 9.71
C GLU A 26 -16.27 12.89 9.42
N LYS A 27 -17.55 13.17 9.68
CA LYS A 27 -18.66 12.25 9.35
C LYS A 27 -18.75 11.92 7.85
N ALA A 28 -18.35 12.85 6.98
CA ALA A 28 -18.38 12.62 5.54
C ALA A 28 -17.22 11.72 5.09
N PHE A 29 -16.06 11.86 5.74
CA PHE A 29 -14.93 10.95 5.56
C PHE A 29 -15.25 9.54 6.05
N GLU A 30 -15.88 9.41 7.22
CA GLU A 30 -16.32 8.12 7.76
C GLU A 30 -17.28 7.40 6.80
N GLU A 31 -18.24 8.12 6.22
CA GLU A 31 -19.15 7.55 5.22
C GLU A 31 -18.42 7.08 3.95
N LEU A 32 -17.48 7.89 3.43
CA LEU A 32 -16.63 7.48 2.31
C LEU A 32 -15.80 6.23 2.65
N TYR A 33 -15.24 6.18 3.86
CA TYR A 33 -14.52 5.00 4.36
C TYR A 33 -15.43 3.76 4.37
N CYS A 34 -16.60 3.85 4.99
CA CYS A 34 -17.56 2.75 5.06
C CYS A 34 -17.96 2.23 3.67
N ARG A 35 -18.20 3.12 2.70
CA ARG A 35 -18.57 2.77 1.32
C ARG A 35 -17.44 2.07 0.57
N TYR A 36 -16.21 2.55 0.72
CA TYR A 36 -15.09 2.17 -0.16
C TYR A 36 -14.11 1.18 0.46
N ALA A 37 -14.05 1.07 1.79
CA ALA A 37 -13.11 0.19 2.47
C ALA A 37 -13.20 -1.28 2.00
N PRO A 38 -14.40 -1.89 1.85
CA PRO A 38 -14.51 -3.26 1.34
C PRO A 38 -13.97 -3.41 -0.09
N ARG A 39 -14.20 -2.41 -0.94
CA ARG A 39 -13.76 -2.41 -2.35
C ARG A 39 -12.24 -2.29 -2.46
N PHE A 40 -11.64 -1.39 -1.69
CA PHE A 40 -10.19 -1.22 -1.66
C PHE A 40 -9.48 -2.39 -0.98
N LYS A 41 -10.05 -2.96 0.09
CA LYS A 41 -9.54 -4.20 0.67
C LYS A 41 -9.49 -5.32 -0.37
N GLY A 42 -10.58 -5.53 -1.11
CA GLY A 42 -10.61 -6.52 -2.20
C GLY A 42 -9.59 -6.23 -3.32
N PHE A 43 -9.41 -4.95 -3.67
CA PHE A 43 -8.38 -4.53 -4.64
C PHE A 43 -6.96 -4.87 -4.13
N PHE A 44 -6.62 -4.49 -2.90
CA PHE A 44 -5.30 -4.77 -2.31
C PHE A 44 -5.05 -6.26 -2.11
N MET A 45 -6.06 -7.03 -1.69
CA MET A 45 -5.96 -8.50 -1.64
C MET A 45 -5.56 -9.09 -3.00
N ARG A 46 -6.10 -8.56 -4.11
CA ARG A 46 -5.76 -9.05 -5.45
C ARG A 46 -4.36 -8.62 -5.90
N MET A 47 -3.91 -7.44 -5.49
CA MET A 47 -2.61 -6.91 -5.89
C MET A 47 -1.48 -7.49 -5.04
N LEU A 48 -1.69 -7.68 -3.74
CA LEU A 48 -0.65 -7.99 -2.77
C LEU A 48 -0.62 -9.48 -2.42
N SER A 49 -0.76 -10.33 -3.44
CA SER A 49 -0.67 -11.80 -3.33
C SER A 49 -1.58 -12.43 -2.26
N ALA A 50 -2.78 -11.87 -2.06
CA ALA A 50 -3.76 -12.31 -1.07
C ALA A 50 -3.27 -12.28 0.40
N ASP A 51 -2.27 -11.45 0.71
CA ASP A 51 -1.86 -11.19 2.08
C ASP A 51 -2.88 -10.25 2.77
N GLY A 52 -3.64 -10.82 3.71
CA GLY A 52 -4.69 -10.11 4.43
C GLY A 52 -4.18 -8.99 5.33
N ALA A 53 -3.06 -9.20 6.02
CA ALA A 53 -2.49 -8.21 6.92
C ALA A 53 -1.96 -7.02 6.11
N LEU A 54 -1.21 -7.31 5.05
CA LEU A 54 -0.68 -6.28 4.17
C LEU A 54 -1.78 -5.50 3.43
N ALA A 55 -2.86 -6.18 3.02
CA ALA A 55 -4.01 -5.51 2.42
C ALA A 55 -4.71 -4.55 3.40
N ASP A 56 -4.79 -4.91 4.69
CA ASP A 56 -5.33 -4.04 5.73
C ASP A 56 -4.42 -2.83 6.01
N ASP A 57 -3.11 -3.01 5.99
CA ASP A 57 -2.14 -1.93 6.13
C ASP A 57 -2.25 -0.94 4.95
N PHE A 58 -2.34 -1.45 3.72
CA PHE A 58 -2.49 -0.61 2.51
C PHE A 58 -3.83 0.12 2.48
N LEU A 59 -4.88 -0.51 2.99
CA LEU A 59 -6.17 0.13 3.14
C LEU A 59 -6.09 1.33 4.09
N GLN A 60 -5.47 1.15 5.27
CA GLN A 60 -5.30 2.24 6.23
C GLN A 60 -4.46 3.36 5.62
N GLU A 61 -3.33 3.01 5.02
CA GLU A 61 -2.40 3.94 4.38
C GLU A 61 -3.05 4.73 3.24
N LEU A 62 -3.92 4.10 2.44
CA LEU A 62 -4.70 4.79 1.41
C LEU A 62 -5.60 5.87 2.02
N PHE A 63 -6.36 5.53 3.05
CA PHE A 63 -7.30 6.47 3.66
C PHE A 63 -6.60 7.57 4.45
N LEU A 64 -5.43 7.31 5.03
CA LEU A 64 -4.54 8.33 5.58
C LEU A 64 -4.11 9.32 4.48
N ARG A 65 -3.67 8.82 3.31
CA ARG A 65 -3.33 9.70 2.18
C ARG A 65 -4.51 10.49 1.65
N VAL A 66 -5.70 9.89 1.57
CA VAL A 66 -6.93 10.61 1.23
C VAL A 66 -7.19 11.74 2.22
N TYR A 67 -6.99 11.48 3.52
CA TYR A 67 -7.17 12.46 4.56
C TYR A 67 -6.21 13.65 4.41
N GLU A 68 -4.92 13.37 4.23
CA GLU A 68 -3.87 14.38 4.04
C GLU A 68 -4.05 15.16 2.73
N ALA A 69 -4.39 14.46 1.65
CA ALA A 69 -4.51 15.04 0.31
C ALA A 69 -5.86 15.69 0.04
N ARG A 70 -6.80 15.71 1.00
CA ARG A 70 -8.17 16.22 0.82
C ARG A 70 -8.24 17.62 0.22
N GLY A 71 -7.31 18.51 0.60
CA GLY A 71 -7.24 19.87 0.08
C GLY A 71 -6.84 19.98 -1.39
N SER A 72 -6.25 18.93 -1.96
CA SER A 72 -5.89 18.84 -3.38
C SER A 72 -7.00 18.27 -4.26
N TYR A 73 -8.12 17.85 -3.66
CA TYR A 73 -9.23 17.27 -4.39
C TYR A 73 -9.90 18.32 -5.28
N GLN A 74 -10.02 18.00 -6.57
CA GLN A 74 -10.61 18.89 -7.57
C GLN A 74 -12.12 18.67 -7.62
N HIS A 75 -12.88 19.77 -7.52
CA HIS A 75 -14.32 19.75 -7.64
C HIS A 75 -14.76 19.10 -8.98
N GLY A 76 -15.79 18.26 -8.94
CA GLY A 76 -16.33 17.55 -10.11
C GLY A 76 -15.53 16.33 -10.57
N LYS A 77 -14.36 16.04 -9.99
CA LYS A 77 -13.63 14.78 -10.24
C LYS A 77 -14.28 13.65 -9.46
N GLN A 78 -14.50 12.49 -10.08
CA GLN A 78 -15.06 11.35 -9.35
C GLN A 78 -14.14 10.89 -8.20
N PHE A 79 -14.70 10.77 -6.99
CA PHE A 79 -13.92 10.35 -5.82
C PHE A 79 -13.26 8.99 -6.04
N SER A 80 -14.02 8.02 -6.54
CA SER A 80 -13.56 6.67 -6.84
C SER A 80 -12.31 6.69 -7.73
N THR A 81 -12.34 7.41 -8.85
CA THR A 81 -11.22 7.52 -9.79
C THR A 81 -9.99 8.11 -9.12
N TRP A 82 -10.16 9.15 -8.31
CA TRP A 82 -9.05 9.80 -7.60
C TRP A 82 -8.43 8.87 -6.55
N ALA A 83 -9.26 8.18 -5.75
CA ALA A 83 -8.79 7.24 -4.73
C ALA A 83 -8.14 5.98 -5.34
N PHE A 84 -8.70 5.44 -6.44
CA PHE A 84 -8.07 4.32 -7.15
C PHE A 84 -6.72 4.69 -7.77
N ALA A 85 -6.54 5.93 -8.24
CA ALA A 85 -5.23 6.39 -8.71
C ALA A 85 -4.19 6.37 -7.57
N MET A 86 -4.57 6.79 -6.36
CA MET A 86 -3.69 6.69 -5.19
C MET A 86 -3.40 5.24 -4.81
N ALA A 87 -4.42 4.39 -4.75
CA ALA A 87 -4.29 2.97 -4.43
C ALA A 87 -3.37 2.24 -5.42
N TYR A 88 -3.49 2.56 -6.72
CA TYR A 88 -2.62 2.01 -7.75
C TYR A 88 -1.17 2.46 -7.57
N ASN A 89 -0.94 3.76 -7.28
CA ASN A 89 0.39 4.27 -7.03
C ASN A 89 1.03 3.64 -5.78
N LEU A 90 0.24 3.36 -4.74
CA LEU A 90 0.67 2.60 -3.57
C LEU A 90 1.21 1.22 -3.96
N CYS A 91 0.42 0.42 -4.67
CA CYS A 91 0.86 -0.90 -5.12
C CYS A 91 2.09 -0.82 -6.04
N LYS A 92 2.12 0.17 -6.94
CA LYS A 92 3.27 0.37 -7.85
C LYS A 92 4.56 0.67 -7.09
N ASN A 93 4.49 1.51 -6.06
CA ASN A 93 5.65 1.82 -5.22
C ASN A 93 6.10 0.59 -4.45
N GLU A 94 5.16 -0.20 -3.93
CA GLU A 94 5.46 -1.45 -3.22
C GLU A 94 6.16 -2.47 -4.11
N TYR A 95 5.66 -2.71 -5.33
CA TYR A 95 6.33 -3.63 -6.26
C TYR A 95 7.74 -3.15 -6.60
N ARG A 96 7.91 -1.85 -6.87
CA ARG A 96 9.23 -1.28 -7.13
C ARG A 96 10.16 -1.47 -5.93
N HIS A 97 9.66 -1.31 -4.72
CA HIS A 97 10.45 -1.53 -3.50
C HIS A 97 10.85 -3.01 -3.36
N ARG A 98 9.93 -3.95 -3.62
CA ARG A 98 10.21 -5.39 -3.61
C ARG A 98 11.25 -5.79 -4.63
N ASP A 99 11.13 -5.31 -5.87
CA ASP A 99 12.09 -5.59 -6.93
C ASP A 99 13.52 -5.17 -6.52
N ILE A 100 13.65 -3.98 -5.93
CA ILE A 100 14.92 -3.46 -5.44
C ILE A 100 15.46 -4.33 -4.30
N VAL A 101 14.63 -4.69 -3.32
CA VAL A 101 15.03 -5.54 -2.18
C VAL A 101 15.48 -6.92 -2.66
N ASP A 102 14.76 -7.51 -3.63
CA ASP A 102 15.09 -8.81 -4.19
C ASP A 102 16.40 -8.76 -4.99
N GLU A 103 16.65 -7.70 -5.77
CA GLU A 103 17.92 -7.50 -6.48
C GLU A 103 19.11 -7.42 -5.50
N TYR A 104 19.00 -6.63 -4.43
CA TYR A 104 20.04 -6.55 -3.40
C TYR A 104 20.26 -7.87 -2.68
N ARG A 105 19.18 -8.62 -2.38
CA ARG A 105 19.27 -9.92 -1.73
C ARG A 105 20.02 -10.93 -2.62
N LEU A 106 19.73 -10.93 -3.92
CA LEU A 106 20.44 -11.79 -4.89
C LEU A 106 21.93 -11.43 -4.96
N GLN A 107 22.27 -10.14 -5.03
CA GLN A 107 23.67 -9.70 -5.00
C GLN A 107 24.41 -10.18 -3.74
N GLN A 108 23.80 -10.04 -2.57
CA GLN A 108 24.41 -10.54 -1.33
C GLN A 108 24.59 -12.06 -1.32
N SER A 109 23.64 -12.84 -1.86
CA SER A 109 23.83 -14.29 -1.97
C SER A 109 25.03 -14.65 -2.84
N TYR A 110 25.25 -13.95 -3.96
CA TYR A 110 26.41 -14.18 -4.81
C TYR A 110 27.73 -13.82 -4.12
N THR A 111 27.79 -12.66 -3.44
CA THR A 111 29.00 -12.27 -2.70
C THR A 111 29.33 -13.28 -1.60
N ASN A 112 28.34 -13.74 -0.83
CA ASN A 112 28.55 -14.74 0.22
C ASN A 112 29.01 -16.09 -0.34
N GLU A 113 28.51 -16.50 -1.51
CA GLU A 113 28.98 -17.71 -2.20
C GLU A 113 30.43 -17.54 -2.67
N GLU A 114 30.79 -16.42 -3.30
CA GLU A 114 32.18 -16.13 -3.73
C GLU A 114 33.16 -16.12 -2.54
N ASP A 115 32.79 -15.51 -1.42
CA ASP A 115 33.59 -15.51 -0.19
C ASP A 115 33.76 -16.93 0.37
N SER A 116 32.71 -17.77 0.30
CA SER A 116 32.75 -19.17 0.72
C SER A 116 33.70 -20.00 -0.15
N TYR A 117 33.65 -19.85 -1.48
CA TYR A 117 34.57 -20.52 -2.41
C TYR A 117 36.01 -20.03 -2.23
N SER A 118 36.22 -18.73 -2.04
CA SER A 118 37.56 -18.18 -1.77
C SER A 118 38.13 -18.75 -0.46
N SER A 119 37.35 -18.82 0.61
CA SER A 119 37.77 -19.44 1.88
C SER A 119 38.13 -20.91 1.73
N LEU A 120 37.33 -21.69 0.99
CA LEU A 120 37.60 -23.10 0.69
C LEU A 120 38.89 -23.30 -0.14
N GLU A 121 39.16 -22.42 -1.11
CA GLU A 121 40.41 -22.45 -1.88
C GLU A 121 41.64 -22.17 -1.00
N PHE A 122 41.54 -21.22 -0.06
CA PHE A 122 42.61 -20.94 0.90
C PHE A 122 42.88 -22.14 1.84
N GLU A 123 41.84 -22.83 2.32
CA GLU A 123 41.99 -24.04 3.15
C GLU A 123 42.59 -25.22 2.37
N VAL A 124 42.11 -25.48 1.15
CA VAL A 124 42.63 -26.56 0.28
C VAL A 124 44.08 -26.30 -0.16
N ALA A 125 44.46 -25.04 -0.37
CA ALA A 125 45.85 -24.68 -0.69
C ALA A 125 46.80 -24.92 0.49
N HIS A 126 46.33 -24.75 1.72
CA HIS A 126 47.14 -24.96 2.93
C HIS A 126 47.33 -26.44 3.28
N ASP A 127 46.37 -27.31 2.96
CA ASP A 127 46.40 -28.75 3.27
C ASP A 127 47.29 -29.58 2.31
N ARG A 128 47.72 -28.99 1.17
CA ARG A 128 48.65 -29.62 0.21
C ARG A 128 50.14 -29.49 0.54
N GLN A 129 50.51 -28.86 1.66
CA GLN A 129 51.91 -28.60 2.04
C GLN A 129 52.49 -29.56 3.11
N VAL A 130 51.87 -30.73 3.34
CA VAL A 130 52.40 -31.77 4.24
C VAL A 130 52.77 -33.04 3.48
#